data_AF-A0A099YU51-F1
#
_entry.id   AF-A0A099YU51-F1
#
_cell.length_a   1.000
_cell.length_b   1.000
_cell.length_c   1.000
_cell.angle_alpha   90.00
_cell.angle_beta   90.00
_cell.angle_gamma   90.00
#
_symmetry.space_group_name_H-M   'P 1'
#
loop_
_entity.id
_entity.type
_entity.pdbx_description
1 polymer ?
#
loop_
_entity_poly.entity_id
_entity_poly.type
_entity_poly.pdbx_seq_one_letter_code
_entity_poly.pdbx_strand_id
1 'polypeptide(L)'
;MPGIKPEEVTNDKIEDELLDRDLIGVVFKDDSSYSLRFRNYRIVDPSDVLDQIETCYNYSSSFCNVPSYWKEGFLSLQASIDAAMIEAKTNRSVWEEMKSISGIYLKSDSVKPMYRMDYIWFIFGLIVCFTPNMYFLSVKVIREKKKLKVLMKAMGLQDIAFWLSWSLLYTVYISILASLLTAITL
;
A
#
# COMPACT_ATOMS: atom_id res chain seq x y z
N MET A 1 28.02 14.55 25.41
CA MET A 1 26.56 14.56 25.29
C MET A 1 25.99 14.56 26.70
N PRO A 2 25.06 15.46 27.04
CA PRO A 2 24.36 15.38 28.32
C PRO A 2 23.62 14.04 28.37
N GLY A 3 23.88 13.24 29.41
CA GLY A 3 23.25 11.94 29.58
C GLY A 3 21.74 12.10 29.75
N ILE A 4 20.98 11.20 29.12
CA ILE A 4 19.55 11.06 29.37
C ILE A 4 19.41 10.63 30.84
N LYS A 5 18.68 11.40 31.64
CA LYS A 5 18.39 11.03 33.03
C LYS A 5 17.12 10.17 33.02
N PRO A 6 17.20 8.87 33.34
CA PRO A 6 16.01 8.05 33.48
C PRO A 6 15.26 8.48 34.75
N GLU A 7 13.94 8.54 34.65
CA GLU A 7 13.03 8.76 35.78
C GLU A 7 12.11 7.54 35.88
N GLU A 8 12.05 6.94 37.07
CA GLU A 8 11.17 5.80 37.32
C GLU A 8 9.77 6.30 37.64
N VAL A 9 8.80 5.96 36.79
CA VAL A 9 7.41 6.42 36.92
C VAL A 9 6.49 5.21 37.07
N THR A 10 5.61 5.26 38.08
CA THR A 10 4.56 4.25 38.32
C THR A 10 3.46 4.34 37.26
N ASN A 11 2.97 3.19 36.76
CA ASN A 11 1.99 3.06 35.67
C ASN A 11 0.83 4.07 35.72
N ASP A 12 0.31 4.36 36.90
CA ASP A 12 -0.86 5.23 37.12
C ASP A 12 -0.61 6.72 36.80
N LYS A 13 0.66 7.15 36.77
CA LYS A 13 1.07 8.53 36.40
C LYS A 13 1.58 8.64 34.96
N ILE A 14 1.83 7.50 34.31
CA ILE A 14 2.43 7.42 32.97
C ILE A 14 1.46 7.95 31.92
N GLU A 15 0.16 7.64 32.02
CA GLU A 15 -0.82 8.06 31.02
C GLU A 15 -1.02 9.58 30.96
N ASP A 16 -1.04 10.25 32.12
CA ASP A 16 -1.20 11.70 32.19
C ASP A 16 0.08 12.46 31.77
N GLU A 17 1.28 11.96 32.10
CA GLU A 17 2.54 12.62 31.73
C GLU A 17 2.99 12.36 30.27
N LEU A 18 2.62 11.22 29.67
CA LEU A 18 2.89 10.95 28.25
C LEU A 18 2.07 11.86 27.30
N LEU A 19 1.02 12.51 27.81
CA LEU A 19 0.19 13.42 27.03
C LEU A 19 0.81 14.81 26.86
N ASP A 20 1.76 15.20 27.72
CA ASP A 20 2.27 16.57 27.77
C ASP A 20 3.72 16.72 27.28
N ARG A 21 4.50 15.63 27.20
CA ARG A 21 5.90 15.67 26.73
C ARG A 21 6.24 14.60 25.69
N ASP A 22 7.28 14.87 24.89
CA ASP A 22 7.93 13.92 23.97
C ASP A 22 8.73 12.84 24.74
N LEU A 23 8.05 12.15 25.66
CA LEU A 23 8.60 11.07 26.46
C LEU A 23 8.38 9.73 25.75
N ILE A 24 9.40 8.87 25.82
CA ILE A 24 9.33 7.49 25.35
C ILE A 24 9.39 6.60 26.58
N GLY A 25 8.34 5.81 26.81
CA GLY A 25 8.30 4.86 27.91
C GLY A 25 9.01 3.57 27.53
N VAL A 26 9.83 3.03 28.42
CA VAL A 26 10.44 1.70 28.26
C VAL A 26 9.92 0.82 29.40
N VAL A 27 9.23 -0.26 29.06
CA VAL A 27 8.70 -1.23 30.02
C VAL A 27 9.47 -2.53 29.87
N PHE A 28 10.35 -2.82 30.82
CA PHE A 28 11.04 -4.11 30.88
C PHE A 28 10.06 -5.17 31.39
N LYS A 29 9.91 -6.27 30.63
CA LYS A 29 9.06 -7.41 30.99
C LYS A 29 9.88 -8.51 31.66
N ASP A 30 11.03 -8.82 31.08
CA ASP A 30 11.99 -9.81 31.57
C ASP A 30 13.44 -9.31 31.37
N ASP A 31 14.41 -10.07 31.86
CA ASP A 31 15.84 -9.84 31.63
C ASP A 31 16.24 -9.87 30.14
N SER A 32 15.38 -10.33 29.24
CA SER A 32 15.61 -10.41 27.77
C SER A 32 14.56 -9.68 26.94
N SER A 33 13.56 -9.06 27.55
CA SER A 33 12.42 -8.51 26.83
C SER A 33 11.98 -7.16 27.37
N TYR A 34 11.70 -6.21 26.46
CA TYR A 34 11.14 -4.91 26.79
C TYR A 34 10.07 -4.51 25.78
N SER A 35 9.30 -3.48 26.12
CA SER A 35 8.29 -2.91 25.25
C SER A 35 8.40 -1.39 25.30
N LEU A 36 8.46 -0.78 24.13
CA LEU A 36 8.50 0.68 23.99
C LEU A 36 7.08 1.22 23.90
N ARG A 37 6.80 2.28 24.64
CA ARG A 37 5.54 3.03 24.61
C ARG A 37 5.81 4.40 24.02
N PHE A 38 5.15 4.68 22.90
CA PHE A 38 5.18 5.97 22.23
C PHE A 38 3.79 6.59 22.26
N ARG A 39 3.75 7.90 22.08
CA ARG A 39 2.49 8.62 21.86
C ARG A 39 1.89 8.21 20.51
N ASN A 40 0.57 7.99 20.49
CA ASN A 40 -0.17 7.34 19.41
C ASN A 40 0.05 7.94 17.99
N TYR A 41 0.44 9.22 17.87
CA TYR A 41 0.68 9.87 16.58
C TYR A 41 2.15 9.85 16.10
N ARG A 42 3.11 9.39 16.92
CA ARG A 42 4.53 9.28 16.55
C ARG A 42 4.97 7.84 16.25
N ILE A 43 4.06 6.88 16.36
CA ILE A 43 4.37 5.49 16.06
C ILE A 43 4.43 5.36 14.54
N VAL A 44 5.63 5.13 14.02
CA VAL A 44 5.77 4.60 12.68
C VAL A 44 5.18 3.18 12.71
N ASP A 45 4.12 2.95 11.93
CA ASP A 45 3.43 1.66 11.89
C ASP A 45 4.43 0.56 11.51
N PRO A 46 4.69 -0.44 12.37
CA PRO A 46 5.63 -1.53 12.08
C PRO A 46 5.08 -2.52 11.05
N SER A 47 4.07 -2.15 10.26
CA SER A 47 3.39 -3.05 9.34
C SER A 47 4.39 -3.71 8.37
N ASP A 48 4.60 -5.02 8.54
CA ASP A 48 5.30 -5.91 7.61
C ASP A 48 4.61 -5.99 6.23
N VAL A 49 3.43 -5.37 6.11
CA VAL A 49 2.73 -5.25 4.85
C VAL A 49 3.47 -4.22 4.01
N LEU A 50 4.09 -4.69 2.92
CA LEU A 50 4.66 -3.93 1.80
C LEU A 50 3.66 -2.97 1.11
N ASP A 51 2.57 -2.57 1.76
CA ASP A 51 1.59 -1.63 1.25
C ASP A 51 2.17 -0.21 1.13
N GLN A 52 3.31 0.05 1.76
CA GLN A 52 4.04 1.32 1.67
C GLN A 52 5.42 1.15 1.02
N ILE A 53 5.48 0.46 -0.13
CA ILE A 53 6.61 0.64 -1.06
C ILE A 53 6.53 2.08 -1.60
N GLU A 54 7.17 3.02 -0.90
CA GLU A 54 7.37 4.36 -1.44
C GLU A 54 8.42 4.32 -2.54
N THR A 55 8.06 4.80 -3.73
CA THR A 55 9.00 5.01 -4.81
C THR A 55 9.82 6.27 -4.54
N CYS A 56 10.99 6.10 -3.94
CA CYS A 56 11.92 7.19 -3.71
C CYS A 56 12.88 7.34 -4.90
N TYR A 57 12.77 8.44 -5.65
CA TYR A 57 13.74 8.81 -6.70
C TYR A 57 15.04 9.38 -6.12
N ASN A 58 14.95 10.03 -4.96
CA ASN A 58 16.07 10.63 -4.25
C ASN A 58 15.94 10.33 -2.75
N TYR A 59 16.99 9.75 -2.15
CA TYR A 59 17.03 9.38 -0.73
C TYR A 59 17.26 10.56 0.22
N SER A 60 17.36 11.78 -0.32
CA SER A 60 17.35 13.02 0.48
C SER A 60 16.10 13.11 1.34
N SER A 61 16.26 13.58 2.57
CA SER A 61 15.22 13.58 3.62
C SER A 61 13.95 14.34 3.25
N SER A 62 14.00 15.24 2.27
CA SER A 62 12.85 16.02 1.80
C SER A 62 11.88 15.26 0.91
N PHE A 63 12.30 14.17 0.25
CA PHE A 63 11.50 13.51 -0.79
C PHE A 63 11.22 12.03 -0.53
N CYS A 64 11.89 11.42 0.46
CA CYS A 64 11.75 10.01 0.79
C CYS A 64 11.65 9.85 2.30
N ASN A 65 10.50 9.41 2.81
CA ASN A 65 10.34 9.20 4.25
C ASN A 65 10.80 7.81 4.71
N VAL A 66 11.18 6.92 3.79
CA VAL A 66 11.62 5.56 4.10
C VAL A 66 13.15 5.46 4.30
N PRO A 67 13.65 4.76 5.33
CA PRO A 67 12.91 4.22 6.48
C PRO A 67 12.72 5.31 7.54
N SER A 68 11.47 5.59 7.89
CA SER A 68 11.10 6.60 8.89
C SER A 68 11.59 6.19 10.28
N TYR A 69 11.58 4.89 10.58
CA TYR A 69 12.14 4.31 11.83
C TYR A 69 13.61 4.67 12.07
N TRP A 70 14.40 4.82 11.00
CA TRP A 70 15.81 5.21 11.11
C TRP A 70 15.93 6.72 11.35
N LYS A 71 15.19 7.54 10.60
CA LYS A 71 15.28 9.01 10.64
C LYS A 71 14.74 9.60 11.95
N GLU A 72 13.66 9.01 12.49
CA GLU A 72 13.03 9.44 13.74
C GLU A 72 13.79 8.96 15.00
N GLY A 73 14.90 8.22 14.84
CA GLY A 73 15.77 7.81 15.95
C GLY A 73 15.27 6.60 16.74
N PHE A 74 14.18 5.94 16.32
CA PHE A 74 13.67 4.72 16.94
C PHE A 74 14.75 3.64 17.01
N LEU A 75 15.44 3.39 15.88
CA LEU A 75 16.48 2.36 15.83
C LEU A 75 17.70 2.71 16.69
N SER A 76 18.03 4.00 16.81
CA SER A 76 19.13 4.45 17.68
C SER A 76 18.80 4.20 19.15
N LEU A 77 17.57 4.48 19.58
CA LEU A 77 17.10 4.17 20.94
C LEU A 77 17.14 2.66 21.19
N GLN A 78 16.62 1.88 20.24
CA GLN A 78 16.61 0.41 20.33
C GLN A 78 18.03 -0.14 20.47
N ALA A 79 18.97 0.30 19.63
CA ALA A 79 20.38 -0.08 19.70
C ALA A 79 21.03 0.33 21.04
N SER A 80 20.70 1.49 21.59
CA SER A 80 21.21 1.90 22.91
C SER A 80 20.72 1.00 24.05
N ILE A 81 19.43 0.63 24.04
CA ILE A 81 18.86 -0.27 25.05
C ILE A 81 19.44 -1.67 24.91
N ASP A 82 19.49 -2.20 23.68
CA ASP A 82 20.01 -3.54 23.41
C ASP A 82 21.50 -3.63 23.76
N ALA A 83 22.29 -2.59 23.48
CA ALA A 83 23.71 -2.55 23.87
C ALA A 83 23.89 -2.62 25.39
N ALA A 84 23.13 -1.81 26.15
CA ALA A 84 23.18 -1.80 27.61
C ALA A 84 22.74 -3.14 28.22
N MET A 85 21.73 -3.77 27.61
CA MET A 85 21.19 -5.05 28.04
C MET A 85 22.16 -6.21 27.78
N ILE A 86 22.82 -6.22 26.62
CA ILE A 86 23.87 -7.18 26.29
C ILE A 86 25.07 -6.99 27.23
N GLU A 87 25.47 -5.75 27.50
CA GLU A 87 26.55 -5.44 28.44
C GLU A 87 26.23 -5.94 29.84
N ALA A 88 24.99 -5.73 30.32
CA ALA A 88 24.54 -6.20 31.63
C ALA A 88 24.59 -7.74 31.76
N LYS A 89 24.32 -8.49 30.68
CA LYS A 89 24.34 -9.97 30.71
C LYS A 89 25.71 -10.59 30.45
N THR A 90 26.47 -10.01 29.54
CA THR A 90 27.71 -10.60 29.03
C THR A 90 28.96 -9.99 29.65
N ASN A 91 28.80 -8.91 30.42
CA ASN A 91 29.89 -8.12 31.00
C ASN A 91 30.91 -7.64 29.95
N ARG A 92 30.44 -7.47 28.71
CA ARG A 92 31.20 -6.99 27.56
C ARG A 92 30.42 -5.83 26.94
N SER A 93 31.07 -4.68 26.77
CA SER A 93 30.46 -3.58 26.05
C SER A 93 30.40 -3.88 24.56
N VAL A 94 29.23 -3.67 23.97
CA VAL A 94 28.97 -3.82 22.52
C VAL A 94 28.58 -2.49 21.87
N TRP A 95 28.75 -1.38 22.59
CA TRP A 95 28.36 -0.04 22.13
C TRP A 95 29.00 0.36 20.80
N GLU A 96 30.30 0.15 20.65
CA GLU A 96 31.01 0.47 19.41
C GLU A 96 30.56 -0.42 18.25
N GLU A 97 30.26 -1.69 18.53
CA GLU A 97 29.72 -2.62 17.53
C GLU A 97 28.34 -2.18 17.06
N MET A 98 27.44 -1.84 17.99
CA MET A 98 26.09 -1.36 17.65
C MET A 98 26.09 -0.02 16.93
N LYS A 99 26.97 0.90 17.32
CA LYS A 99 27.15 2.19 16.65
C LYS A 99 27.65 2.04 15.21
N SER A 100 28.38 0.96 14.92
CA SER A 100 28.89 0.68 13.57
C SER A 100 27.83 0.11 12.62
N ILE A 101 26.67 -0.31 13.13
CA ILE A 101 25.58 -0.84 12.31
C ILE A 101 25.08 0.27 11.38
N SER A 102 25.04 -0.04 10.09
CA SER A 102 24.52 0.86 9.06
C SER A 102 23.44 0.15 8.25
N GLY A 103 22.40 0.91 7.88
CA GLY A 103 21.37 0.45 6.96
C GLY A 103 21.80 0.63 5.51
N ILE A 104 21.53 -0.35 4.66
CA ILE A 104 21.71 -0.27 3.20
C ILE A 104 20.34 -0.33 2.55
N TYR A 105 20.10 0.57 1.59
CA TYR A 105 18.91 0.52 0.77
C TYR A 105 19.03 -0.59 -0.27
N LEU A 106 18.14 -1.57 -0.20
CA LEU A 106 18.02 -2.59 -1.24
C LEU A 106 17.21 -1.99 -2.40
N LYS A 107 17.80 -2.01 -3.59
CA LYS A 107 17.08 -1.66 -4.81
C LYS A 107 16.09 -2.77 -5.13
N SER A 108 14.79 -2.50 -4.98
CA SER A 108 13.76 -3.36 -5.53
C SER A 108 13.64 -3.13 -7.04
N ASP A 109 13.34 -4.18 -7.78
CA ASP A 109 12.97 -4.03 -9.18
C ASP A 109 11.69 -3.19 -9.28
N SER A 110 11.45 -2.52 -10.41
CA SER A 110 10.39 -1.52 -10.57
C SER A 110 8.98 -2.05 -10.34
N VAL A 111 8.60 -2.19 -9.06
CA VAL A 111 7.23 -2.36 -8.61
C VAL A 111 6.56 -1.03 -8.85
N LYS A 112 5.59 -0.99 -9.76
CA LYS A 112 4.70 0.16 -9.89
C LYS A 112 3.81 0.17 -8.64
N PRO A 113 3.97 1.11 -7.69
CA PRO A 113 3.01 1.21 -6.60
C PRO A 113 1.70 1.67 -7.24
N MET A 114 0.74 0.76 -7.35
CA MET A 114 -0.60 1.14 -7.75
C MET A 114 -1.30 1.66 -6.49
N TYR A 115 -1.38 2.98 -6.36
CA TYR A 115 -2.08 3.59 -5.25
C TYR A 115 -3.52 3.07 -5.22
N ARG A 116 -3.93 2.56 -4.05
CA ARG A 116 -5.28 2.02 -3.83
C ARG A 116 -6.37 2.96 -4.30
N MET A 117 -6.16 4.27 -4.17
CA MET A 117 -7.09 5.31 -4.60
C MET A 117 -7.21 5.39 -6.12
N ASP A 118 -6.09 5.40 -6.85
CA ASP A 118 -6.09 5.46 -8.32
C ASP A 118 -6.77 4.22 -8.91
N TYR A 119 -6.58 3.06 -8.29
CA TYR A 119 -7.25 1.82 -8.69
C TYR A 119 -8.78 1.88 -8.48
N ILE A 120 -9.24 2.47 -7.38
CA ILE A 120 -10.68 2.64 -7.12
C ILE A 120 -11.30 3.62 -8.11
N TRP A 121 -10.64 4.74 -8.38
CA TRP A 121 -11.10 5.71 -9.39
C TRP A 121 -11.13 5.11 -10.79
N PHE A 122 -10.12 4.31 -11.12
CA PHE A 122 -10.08 3.55 -12.36
C PHE A 122 -11.28 2.61 -12.48
N ILE A 123 -11.53 1.74 -11.50
CA ILE A 123 -12.69 0.84 -11.50
C ILE A 123 -14.01 1.61 -11.59
N PHE A 124 -14.15 2.71 -10.85
CA PHE A 124 -15.35 3.54 -10.90
C PHE A 124 -15.57 4.13 -12.30
N GLY A 125 -14.51 4.63 -12.94
CA GLY A 125 -14.54 5.10 -14.33
C GLY A 125 -14.99 3.99 -15.29
N LEU A 126 -14.55 2.74 -15.09
CA LEU A 126 -15.03 1.61 -15.90
C LEU A 126 -16.52 1.36 -15.72
N ILE A 127 -17.01 1.34 -14.49
CA ILE A 127 -18.43 1.10 -14.24
C ILE A 127 -19.29 2.19 -14.90
N VAL A 128 -18.91 3.47 -14.73
CA VAL A 128 -19.65 4.60 -15.30
C VAL A 128 -19.57 4.63 -16.83
N CYS A 129 -18.42 4.31 -17.42
CA CYS A 129 -18.27 4.29 -18.88
C CYS A 129 -18.99 3.10 -19.53
N PHE A 130 -18.93 1.90 -18.94
CA PHE A 130 -19.45 0.70 -19.59
C PHE A 130 -20.97 0.52 -19.40
N THR A 131 -21.55 0.99 -18.28
CA THR A 131 -22.98 0.76 -17.97
C THR A 131 -23.94 1.42 -18.98
N PRO A 132 -23.81 2.72 -19.32
CA PRO A 132 -24.73 3.39 -20.26
C PRO A 132 -24.54 2.89 -21.70
N ASN A 133 -23.29 2.60 -22.06
CA ASN A 133 -22.92 2.13 -23.39
C ASN A 133 -23.47 0.72 -23.66
N MET A 134 -23.33 -0.21 -22.70
CA MET A 134 -23.92 -1.54 -22.80
C MET A 134 -25.45 -1.50 -22.82
N TYR A 135 -26.07 -0.60 -22.05
CA TYR A 135 -27.51 -0.42 -22.05
C TYR A 135 -28.02 0.04 -23.42
N PHE A 136 -27.43 1.10 -23.98
CA PHE A 136 -27.85 1.63 -25.28
C PHE A 136 -27.60 0.65 -26.43
N LEU A 137 -26.46 -0.05 -26.39
CA LEU A 137 -26.15 -1.11 -27.35
C LEU A 137 -27.21 -2.22 -27.27
N SER A 138 -27.55 -2.68 -26.07
CA SER A 138 -28.56 -3.73 -25.86
C SER A 138 -29.93 -3.35 -26.42
N VAL A 139 -30.39 -2.12 -26.17
CA VAL A 139 -31.68 -1.63 -26.70
C VAL A 139 -31.66 -1.55 -28.23
N LYS A 140 -30.58 -1.02 -28.81
CA LYS A 140 -30.42 -0.97 -30.28
C LYS A 140 -30.39 -2.35 -30.90
N VAL A 141 -29.64 -3.28 -30.30
CA VAL A 141 -29.53 -4.67 -30.75
C VAL A 141 -30.88 -5.38 -30.68
N ILE A 142 -31.67 -5.20 -29.62
CA ILE A 142 -33.02 -5.80 -29.52
C ILE A 142 -33.95 -5.27 -30.62
N ARG A 143 -33.85 -3.97 -30.94
CA ARG A 143 -34.65 -3.33 -31.99
C ARG A 143 -34.28 -3.84 -33.39
N GLU A 144 -32.99 -3.90 -33.70
CA GLU A 144 -32.47 -4.40 -34.98
C GLU A 144 -32.67 -5.91 -35.13
N LYS A 145 -32.50 -6.68 -34.06
CA LYS A 145 -32.76 -8.14 -34.03
C LYS A 145 -34.16 -8.48 -34.49
N LYS A 146 -35.20 -7.76 -34.03
CA LYS A 146 -36.58 -8.04 -34.44
C LYS A 146 -36.79 -7.82 -35.94
N LYS A 147 -36.17 -6.77 -36.51
CA LYS A 147 -36.28 -6.45 -37.95
C LYS A 147 -35.46 -7.40 -38.82
N LEU A 148 -34.19 -7.60 -38.49
CA LEU A 148 -33.26 -8.42 -39.25
C LEU A 148 -33.64 -9.90 -39.22
N LYS A 149 -34.15 -10.42 -38.09
CA LYS A 149 -34.59 -11.82 -38.01
C LYS A 149 -35.79 -12.10 -38.93
N VAL A 150 -36.72 -11.15 -39.05
CA VAL A 150 -37.87 -11.27 -39.98
C VAL A 150 -37.39 -11.22 -41.43
N LEU A 151 -36.46 -10.30 -41.74
CA LEU A 151 -35.88 -10.16 -43.09
C LEU A 151 -35.07 -11.40 -43.51
N MET A 152 -34.21 -11.92 -42.63
CA MET A 152 -33.37 -13.09 -42.90
C MET A 152 -34.20 -14.36 -43.07
N LYS A 153 -35.28 -14.52 -42.31
CA LYS A 153 -36.22 -15.64 -42.47
C LYS A 153 -36.97 -15.57 -43.80
N ALA A 154 -37.28 -14.36 -44.29
CA ALA A 154 -37.88 -14.16 -45.61
C ALA A 154 -36.89 -14.46 -46.76
N MET A 155 -35.58 -14.28 -46.56
CA MET A 155 -34.53 -14.64 -47.52
C MET A 155 -34.06 -16.11 -47.42
N GLY A 156 -34.58 -16.91 -46.49
CA GLY A 156 -34.22 -18.32 -46.33
C GLY A 156 -32.87 -18.58 -45.65
N LEU A 157 -32.32 -17.61 -44.90
CA LEU A 157 -31.03 -17.76 -44.22
C LEU A 157 -31.14 -18.62 -42.94
N GLN A 158 -30.09 -19.39 -42.64
CA GLN A 158 -30.03 -20.28 -41.47
C GLN A 158 -29.79 -19.49 -40.17
N ASP A 159 -30.43 -19.90 -39.07
CA ASP A 159 -30.33 -19.24 -37.76
C ASP A 159 -28.89 -19.14 -37.22
N ILE A 160 -27.99 -20.02 -37.66
CA ILE A 160 -26.57 -20.04 -37.23
C ILE A 160 -25.82 -18.79 -37.72
N ALA A 161 -26.08 -18.33 -38.94
CA ALA A 161 -25.45 -17.13 -39.50
C ALA A 161 -25.80 -15.88 -38.68
N PHE A 162 -27.01 -15.84 -38.13
CA PHE A 162 -27.47 -14.76 -37.25
C PHE A 162 -26.71 -14.76 -35.91
N TRP A 163 -26.49 -15.92 -35.30
CA TRP A 163 -25.72 -16.02 -34.06
C TRP A 163 -24.24 -15.69 -34.26
N LEU A 164 -23.65 -16.09 -35.39
CA LEU A 164 -22.27 -15.75 -35.74
C LEU A 164 -22.07 -14.24 -35.95
N SER A 165 -22.97 -13.57 -36.66
CA SER A 165 -22.87 -12.11 -36.85
C SER A 165 -22.95 -11.38 -35.51
N TRP A 166 -23.75 -11.88 -34.58
CA TRP A 166 -23.88 -11.32 -33.25
C TRP A 166 -22.61 -11.52 -32.44
N SER A 167 -22.05 -12.74 -32.43
CA SER A 167 -20.77 -13.02 -31.76
C SER A 167 -19.66 -12.11 -32.26
N LEU A 168 -19.55 -11.92 -33.59
CA LEU A 168 -18.56 -11.06 -34.20
C LEU A 168 -18.68 -9.61 -33.73
N LEU A 169 -19.91 -9.08 -33.70
CA LEU A 169 -20.19 -7.70 -33.29
C LEU A 169 -19.76 -7.46 -31.83
N TYR A 170 -20.02 -8.42 -30.94
CA TYR A 170 -19.61 -8.33 -29.53
C TYR A 170 -18.11 -8.42 -29.35
N THR A 171 -17.45 -9.32 -30.09
CA THR A 171 -15.98 -9.42 -30.08
C THR A 171 -15.32 -8.11 -30.51
N VAL A 172 -15.79 -7.50 -31.62
CA VAL A 172 -15.25 -6.21 -32.11
C VAL A 172 -15.47 -5.11 -31.08
N TYR A 173 -16.66 -5.06 -30.47
CA TYR A 173 -16.98 -4.04 -29.49
C TYR A 173 -16.13 -4.13 -28.21
N ILE A 174 -15.98 -5.35 -27.66
CA ILE A 174 -15.11 -5.60 -26.51
C ILE A 174 -13.65 -5.27 -26.85
N SER A 175 -13.19 -5.60 -28.06
CA SER A 175 -11.84 -5.27 -28.51
C SER A 175 -11.59 -3.75 -28.54
N ILE A 176 -12.52 -2.96 -29.06
CA ILE A 176 -12.39 -1.49 -29.11
C ILE A 176 -12.32 -0.92 -27.69
N LEU A 177 -13.20 -1.38 -26.79
CA LEU A 177 -13.22 -0.95 -25.40
C LEU A 177 -11.94 -1.33 -24.66
N ALA A 178 -11.42 -2.55 -24.89
CA ALA A 178 -10.15 -2.98 -24.34
C ALA A 178 -8.98 -2.13 -24.85
N SER A 179 -8.95 -1.79 -26.14
CA SER A 179 -7.93 -0.91 -26.70
C SER A 179 -7.97 0.51 -26.11
N LEU A 180 -9.17 1.08 -25.97
CA LEU A 180 -9.35 2.40 -25.33
C LEU A 180 -8.90 2.37 -23.86
N LEU A 181 -9.26 1.31 -23.13
CA LEU A 181 -8.81 1.09 -21.76
C LEU A 181 -7.28 1.08 -21.69
N THR A 182 -6.64 0.26 -22.53
CA THR A 182 -5.17 0.14 -22.55
C THR A 182 -4.48 1.45 -22.86
N ALA A 183 -5.04 2.28 -23.76
CA ALA A 183 -4.48 3.57 -24.12
C ALA A 183 -4.62 4.63 -23.01
N ILE A 184 -5.65 4.52 -22.16
CA ILE A 184 -5.85 5.39 -21.00
C ILE A 184 -4.94 4.97 -19.84
N THR A 185 -4.64 3.67 -19.71
CA THR A 185 -3.81 3.13 -18.62
C THR A 185 -2.31 3.13 -18.88
N LEU A 186 -1.89 3.29 -20.14
CA LEU A 186 -0.48 3.36 -20.55
C LEU A 186 0.08 4.76 -20.27
#